data_AF-A0A4Y2R2J6-F1
#
_entry.id   AF-A0A4Y2R2J6-F1
#
_cell.length_a   1.000
_cell.length_b   1.000
_cell.length_c   1.000
_cell.angle_alpha   90.00
_cell.angle_beta   90.00
_cell.angle_gamma   90.00
#
_symmetry.space_group_name_H-M   'P 1'
#
loop_
_entity.id
_entity.type
_entity.pdbx_description
1 polymer ?
#
loop_
_entity_poly.entity_id
_entity_poly.type
_entity_poly.pdbx_seq_one_letter_code
_entity_poly.pdbx_strand_id
1 'polypeptide(L)'
;GGEEIPLFSASAEDSKLCSVLAKEKTIIPARSECLIQGVPEAPGKFRYAVTDFPSEVSQKVARPQEFSESLRLPSILENLEGLNEEQRTAVKELIQEFQNLFSTSDSDVGRCNMTQHRINTGNHPPIKQYPRRLPLAKKEEAERLVKEMVDNGIIEESSGPWASLIVLVKKNDGSTRFCVDYRKLNEITIKDSYPLPRIDDTLDALNGSQWFSTLDLKSGYWQVEIQPEDKEKTAFTTGQGLWQFKVMPFGLCNAPATFERLMETVLRGLTSEACLVYLDDIIIVGRTFQEHLNNIRKVFQRLQKANLKLSPKKCRFFRKEVSYLGHIISADGVKTDPEKTKAVVDWPRPETVHDLRSFLGLCTYYRRFVRNFSAIAKPLHKLTEARSNFNWTEECEKSFNSLKQALITSPVLTYPRTDKEFILDTDASNEGIGAVLSQKIGNEECVIAYFSKSLGKSERNYCVTRKELLAIVKSIEHFHHYLYGRKFLLRTDHASLRWLLNFREPEGQIARWIQNCKNMTSKSSTAREPLTEMQMRSLEDPVKRIASIARMQRKSSEWKRTFP
;
A
#
# COMPACT_ATOMS: atom_id res chain seq x y z
N GLY A 1 14.25 -9.14 37.42
CA GLY A 1 13.04 -8.30 37.32
C GLY A 1 13.31 -7.21 36.32
N GLY A 2 12.80 -7.38 35.10
CA GLY A 2 13.05 -6.50 33.96
C GLY A 2 12.21 -7.04 32.81
N GLU A 3 10.90 -6.76 32.86
CA GLU A 3 10.00 -7.08 31.76
C GLU A 3 10.17 -6.04 30.66
N GLU A 4 10.68 -6.48 29.51
CA GLU A 4 10.68 -5.72 28.26
C GLU A 4 9.25 -5.52 27.77
N ILE A 5 8.90 -4.26 27.52
CA ILE A 5 7.66 -3.83 26.88
C ILE A 5 7.78 -4.15 25.39
N PRO A 6 6.92 -4.99 24.79
CA PRO A 6 6.96 -5.21 23.35
C PRO A 6 6.39 -3.97 22.62
N LEU A 7 7.30 -3.18 22.05
CA LEU A 7 6.99 -2.15 21.05
C LEU A 7 6.50 -2.86 19.78
N PHE A 8 5.19 -2.88 19.57
CA PHE A 8 4.61 -3.26 18.28
C PHE A 8 4.94 -2.18 17.24
N SER A 9 6.05 -2.34 16.53
CA SER A 9 6.32 -1.65 15.27
C SER A 9 5.69 -2.47 14.14
N ALA A 10 4.62 -1.96 13.53
CA ALA A 10 4.13 -2.49 12.26
C ALA A 10 5.24 -2.31 11.22
N SER A 11 5.82 -3.42 10.77
CA SER A 11 6.92 -3.42 9.82
C SER A 11 6.38 -3.39 8.39
N ALA A 12 7.23 -2.98 7.44
CA ALA A 12 6.93 -2.94 6.01
C ALA A 12 6.50 -4.28 5.38
N GLU A 13 6.53 -5.39 6.14
CA GLU A 13 6.03 -6.70 5.73
C GLU A 13 4.49 -6.75 5.62
N ASP A 14 3.75 -5.96 6.42
CA ASP A 14 2.28 -5.98 6.41
C ASP A 14 1.67 -5.30 5.17
N SER A 15 2.35 -4.29 4.61
CA SER A 15 1.97 -3.63 3.35
C SER A 15 2.27 -4.52 2.13
N LYS A 16 3.39 -5.26 2.17
CA LYS A 16 3.69 -6.30 1.17
C LYS A 16 2.67 -7.44 1.23
N LEU A 17 2.18 -7.82 2.41
CA LEU A 17 1.11 -8.82 2.53
C LEU A 17 -0.16 -8.38 1.80
N CYS A 18 -0.59 -7.11 1.91
CA CYS A 18 -1.80 -6.63 1.22
C CYS A 18 -1.65 -6.52 -0.32
N SER A 19 -0.44 -6.24 -0.83
CA SER A 19 -0.17 -6.24 -2.28
C SER A 19 0.02 -7.63 -2.86
N VAL A 20 0.51 -8.59 -2.07
CA VAL A 20 0.63 -10.02 -2.44
C VAL A 20 -0.71 -10.76 -2.31
N LEU A 21 -1.52 -10.46 -1.30
CA LEU A 21 -2.87 -11.03 -1.11
C LEU A 21 -3.86 -10.64 -2.22
N ALA A 22 -3.57 -9.58 -2.98
CA ALA A 22 -4.33 -9.21 -4.17
C ALA A 22 -4.07 -10.12 -5.40
N LYS A 23 -3.17 -11.11 -5.30
CA LYS A 23 -2.73 -11.93 -6.46
C LYS A 23 -2.78 -13.44 -6.26
N GLU A 24 -3.25 -13.95 -5.12
CA GLU A 24 -3.46 -15.39 -4.94
C GLU A 24 -4.84 -15.69 -4.36
N LYS A 25 -5.79 -16.09 -5.22
CA LYS A 25 -6.91 -16.97 -4.86
C LYS A 25 -7.32 -17.83 -6.04
N THR A 26 -6.75 -19.04 -6.14
CA THR A 26 -7.52 -20.23 -6.51
C THR A 26 -6.81 -21.47 -5.98
N ILE A 27 -7.23 -21.97 -4.83
CA ILE A 27 -7.00 -23.36 -4.42
C ILE A 27 -8.34 -24.07 -4.66
N ILE A 28 -8.40 -24.90 -5.70
CA ILE A 28 -9.49 -25.86 -5.90
C ILE A 28 -9.06 -27.15 -5.22
N PRO A 29 -9.82 -27.68 -4.24
CA PRO A 29 -9.54 -28.99 -3.68
C PRO A 29 -10.11 -30.04 -4.64
N ALA A 30 -9.27 -30.89 -5.21
CA ALA A 30 -9.72 -32.08 -5.91
C ALA A 30 -9.03 -33.31 -5.30
N ARG A 31 -9.66 -33.84 -4.25
CA ARG A 31 -9.70 -35.29 -4.04
C ARG A 31 -10.64 -35.84 -5.12
N SER A 32 -10.08 -36.54 -6.10
CA SER A 32 -10.82 -37.49 -6.91
C SER A 32 -9.93 -38.69 -7.15
N GLU A 33 -10.22 -39.74 -6.40
CA GLU A 33 -9.87 -41.11 -6.75
C GLU A 33 -10.45 -41.40 -8.13
N CYS A 34 -9.60 -41.68 -9.11
CA CYS A 34 -9.99 -42.40 -10.30
C CYS A 34 -9.06 -43.60 -10.44
N LEU A 35 -9.54 -44.73 -9.95
CA LEU A 35 -9.15 -46.07 -10.36
C LEU A 35 -9.23 -46.17 -11.89
N ILE A 36 -8.11 -46.45 -12.54
CA ILE A 36 -8.12 -47.20 -13.79
C ILE A 36 -7.13 -48.35 -13.64
N GLN A 37 -7.70 -49.55 -13.53
CA GLN A 37 -7.03 -50.83 -13.61
C GLN A 37 -6.55 -51.10 -15.04
N GLY A 38 -5.34 -51.66 -15.15
CA GLY A 38 -5.00 -52.65 -16.18
C GLY A 38 -4.36 -52.12 -17.46
N VAL A 39 -3.03 -52.10 -17.52
CA VAL A 39 -2.21 -52.75 -18.57
C VAL A 39 -0.84 -53.12 -17.94
N PRO A 40 -0.26 -54.33 -18.16
CA PRO A 40 0.92 -54.80 -17.44
C PRO A 40 2.25 -54.31 -18.01
N GLU A 41 3.28 -54.28 -17.16
CA GLU A 41 4.69 -54.11 -17.51
C GLU A 41 5.20 -55.23 -18.43
N ALA A 42 6.08 -54.88 -19.37
CA ALA A 42 7.15 -55.75 -19.86
C ALA A 42 8.31 -54.94 -20.49
N PRO A 43 9.55 -55.51 -20.52
CA PRO A 43 10.79 -54.75 -20.38
C PRO A 43 11.68 -54.71 -21.64
N GLY A 44 12.51 -53.66 -21.73
CA GLY A 44 13.86 -53.64 -22.36
C GLY A 44 14.04 -54.01 -23.85
N LYS A 45 14.40 -53.02 -24.68
CA LYS A 45 15.56 -52.98 -25.60
C LYS A 45 15.41 -51.89 -26.67
N PHE A 46 16.52 -51.20 -26.93
CA PHE A 46 16.77 -50.19 -27.97
C PHE A 46 16.20 -50.53 -29.36
N ARG A 47 15.66 -49.52 -30.06
CA ARG A 47 15.89 -49.28 -31.51
C ARG A 47 15.69 -47.78 -31.83
N TYR A 48 16.68 -47.20 -32.51
CA TYR A 48 16.55 -45.91 -33.20
C TYR A 48 15.54 -46.06 -34.34
N ALA A 49 14.68 -45.06 -34.52
CA ALA A 49 13.90 -44.87 -35.74
C ALA A 49 14.13 -43.43 -36.21
N VAL A 50 15.01 -43.30 -37.20
CA VAL A 50 15.01 -42.17 -38.13
C VAL A 50 13.82 -42.40 -39.05
N THR A 51 12.88 -41.46 -39.06
CA THR A 51 11.85 -41.39 -40.09
C THR A 51 11.99 -40.04 -40.77
N ASP A 52 12.70 -40.06 -41.89
CA ASP A 52 12.56 -39.09 -42.97
C ASP A 52 11.17 -39.20 -43.61
N PHE A 53 10.68 -38.05 -44.10
CA PHE A 53 9.74 -37.81 -45.21
C PHE A 53 8.78 -36.64 -44.87
N PRO A 54 8.27 -35.89 -45.86
CA PRO A 54 8.91 -35.28 -47.01
C PRO A 54 8.77 -33.75 -47.01
N SER A 55 9.63 -33.13 -47.81
CA SER A 55 9.56 -31.77 -48.33
C SER A 55 8.23 -31.42 -49.01
N GLU A 56 7.90 -30.13 -48.94
CA GLU A 56 6.85 -29.38 -49.65
C GLU A 56 5.44 -29.35 -49.02
N VAL A 57 5.26 -28.42 -48.07
CA VAL A 57 4.04 -27.62 -48.02
C VAL A 57 4.43 -26.14 -47.95
N SER A 58 4.16 -25.43 -49.03
CA SER A 58 4.31 -23.98 -49.16
C SER A 58 3.60 -23.24 -48.02
N GLN A 59 4.34 -22.72 -47.05
CA GLN A 59 3.86 -21.62 -46.22
C GLN A 59 4.29 -20.32 -46.88
N LYS A 60 3.31 -19.63 -47.47
CA LYS A 60 3.43 -18.23 -47.89
C LYS A 60 4.03 -17.44 -46.73
N VAL A 61 5.27 -16.97 -46.92
CA VAL A 61 5.88 -15.95 -46.07
C VAL A 61 5.07 -14.67 -46.28
N ALA A 62 4.07 -14.46 -45.44
CA ALA A 62 3.50 -13.14 -45.25
C ALA A 62 4.60 -12.32 -44.58
N ARG A 63 5.19 -11.38 -45.32
CA ARG A 63 5.94 -10.26 -44.74
C ARG A 63 5.11 -9.74 -43.57
N PRO A 64 5.68 -9.56 -42.36
CA PRO A 64 5.00 -8.77 -41.35
C PRO A 64 4.74 -7.40 -41.99
N GLN A 65 3.47 -7.08 -42.22
CA GLN A 65 3.06 -5.72 -42.49
C GLN A 65 3.65 -4.88 -41.35
N GLU A 66 4.40 -3.85 -41.71
CA GLU A 66 4.82 -2.80 -40.79
C GLU A 66 3.57 -2.32 -40.02
N PHE A 67 3.41 -2.82 -38.79
CA PHE A 67 2.40 -2.34 -37.89
C PHE A 67 2.86 -0.95 -37.45
N SER A 68 2.31 0.07 -38.10
CA SER A 68 2.58 1.48 -37.83
C SER A 68 2.48 1.79 -36.33
N GLU A 69 3.50 2.46 -35.81
CA GLU A 69 3.77 2.87 -34.42
C GLU A 69 2.71 3.78 -33.75
N SER A 70 1.49 3.90 -34.29
CA SER A 70 0.47 4.87 -33.85
C SER A 70 -0.58 4.31 -32.86
N LEU A 71 -0.58 3.01 -32.57
CA LEU A 71 -1.73 2.33 -31.93
C LEU A 71 -1.77 2.30 -30.39
N ARG A 72 -0.80 2.89 -29.66
CA ARG A 72 -0.82 2.90 -28.16
C ARG A 72 -1.19 4.23 -27.51
N LEU A 73 -0.88 5.36 -28.16
CA LEU A 73 -1.29 6.71 -27.73
C LEU A 73 -2.82 6.93 -27.69
N PRO A 74 -3.64 6.35 -28.60
CA PRO A 74 -5.10 6.53 -28.57
C PRO A 74 -5.73 6.11 -27.23
N SER A 75 -5.20 5.06 -26.61
CA SER A 75 -5.69 4.57 -25.31
C SER A 75 -5.50 5.58 -24.17
N ILE A 76 -4.45 6.42 -24.21
CA ILE A 76 -4.29 7.49 -23.21
C ILE A 76 -5.29 8.62 -23.48
N LEU A 77 -5.53 8.93 -24.76
CA LEU A 77 -6.40 10.03 -25.20
C LEU A 77 -7.89 9.73 -25.02
N GLU A 78 -8.29 8.46 -25.15
CA GLU A 78 -9.65 7.99 -24.82
C GLU A 78 -9.97 8.12 -23.31
N ASN A 79 -8.93 8.13 -22.47
CA ASN A 79 -9.05 8.22 -21.01
C ASN A 79 -9.09 9.66 -20.46
N LEU A 80 -9.39 10.67 -21.29
CA LEU A 80 -9.47 12.08 -20.90
C LEU A 80 -10.93 12.55 -20.72
N GLU A 81 -11.62 11.96 -19.75
CA GLU A 81 -13.00 12.32 -19.43
C GLU A 81 -13.06 13.65 -18.64
N GLY A 82 -14.04 14.50 -18.95
CA GLY A 82 -14.29 15.74 -18.20
C GLY A 82 -13.41 16.94 -18.57
N LEU A 83 -12.60 16.84 -19.62
CA LEU A 83 -11.82 17.96 -20.19
C LEU A 83 -12.55 18.61 -21.37
N ASN A 84 -12.41 19.93 -21.52
CA ASN A 84 -12.87 20.66 -22.70
C ASN A 84 -11.91 20.46 -23.89
N GLU A 85 -12.29 20.90 -25.09
CA GLU A 85 -11.50 20.66 -26.31
C GLU A 85 -10.12 21.35 -26.31
N GLU A 86 -10.02 22.55 -25.72
CA GLU A 86 -8.74 23.25 -25.55
C GLU A 86 -7.79 22.48 -24.62
N GLN A 87 -8.30 22.03 -23.46
CA GLN A 87 -7.56 21.22 -22.51
C GLN A 87 -7.13 19.89 -23.12
N ARG A 88 -8.01 19.22 -23.86
CA ARG A 88 -7.68 17.97 -24.57
C ARG A 88 -6.54 18.18 -25.57
N THR A 89 -6.54 19.31 -26.28
CA THR A 89 -5.49 19.67 -27.23
C THR A 89 -4.16 19.89 -26.51
N ALA A 90 -4.15 20.66 -25.42
CA ALA A 90 -2.95 20.88 -24.61
C ALA A 90 -2.38 19.57 -24.02
N VAL A 91 -3.24 18.62 -23.60
CA VAL A 91 -2.80 17.31 -23.11
C VAL A 91 -2.24 16.46 -24.25
N LYS A 92 -2.87 16.47 -25.42
CA LYS A 92 -2.36 15.77 -26.62
C LYS A 92 -0.96 16.27 -26.99
N GLU A 93 -0.77 17.58 -27.04
CA GLU A 93 0.53 18.20 -27.30
C GLU A 93 1.59 17.76 -26.28
N LEU A 94 1.25 17.76 -24.98
CA LEU A 94 2.16 17.30 -23.94
C LEU A 94 2.53 15.82 -24.10
N ILE A 95 1.57 14.95 -24.37
CA ILE A 95 1.86 13.53 -24.57
C ILE A 95 2.69 13.32 -25.84
N GLN A 96 2.42 14.09 -26.89
CA GLN A 96 3.20 14.08 -28.14
C GLN A 96 4.65 14.55 -27.92
N GLU A 97 4.84 15.60 -27.11
CA GLU A 97 6.15 16.11 -26.69
C GLU A 97 6.99 15.02 -25.99
N PHE A 98 6.34 14.18 -25.18
CA PHE A 98 7.00 13.13 -24.38
C PHE A 98 6.71 11.70 -24.84
N GLN A 99 6.45 11.46 -26.13
CA GLN A 99 6.13 10.10 -26.63
C GLN A 99 7.18 9.06 -26.28
N ASN A 100 8.46 9.44 -26.35
CA ASN A 100 9.60 8.57 -26.05
C ASN A 100 9.63 8.09 -24.60
N LEU A 101 8.91 8.74 -23.68
CA LEU A 101 8.80 8.34 -22.27
C LEU A 101 7.89 7.11 -22.10
N PHE A 102 6.94 6.90 -23.00
CA PHE A 102 6.00 5.80 -22.92
C PHE A 102 6.59 4.56 -23.59
N SER A 103 6.42 3.42 -22.93
CA SER A 103 6.88 2.14 -23.43
C SER A 103 6.07 1.67 -24.64
N THR A 104 6.73 1.44 -25.77
CA THR A 104 6.10 1.03 -27.04
C THR A 104 5.84 -0.48 -27.11
N SER A 105 6.59 -1.30 -26.38
CA SER A 105 6.49 -2.76 -26.36
C SER A 105 6.65 -3.30 -24.94
N ASP A 106 6.61 -4.63 -24.75
CA ASP A 106 6.96 -5.22 -23.44
C ASP A 106 8.48 -5.26 -23.22
N SER A 107 9.26 -5.15 -24.30
CA SER A 107 10.73 -5.12 -24.32
C SER A 107 11.32 -3.71 -24.20
N ASP A 108 10.55 -2.65 -24.47
CA ASP A 108 10.98 -1.25 -24.30
C ASP A 108 10.93 -0.86 -22.82
N VAL A 109 11.93 -1.33 -22.08
CA VAL A 109 12.21 -0.96 -20.70
C VAL A 109 13.35 0.04 -20.65
N GLY A 110 13.17 1.09 -19.86
CA GLY A 110 14.21 2.09 -19.61
C GLY A 110 15.42 1.48 -18.89
N ARG A 111 16.56 2.17 -18.90
CA ARG A 111 17.73 1.82 -18.10
C ARG A 111 18.23 3.05 -17.36
N CYS A 112 18.02 3.05 -16.06
CA CYS A 112 18.45 4.10 -15.17
C CYS A 112 19.75 3.69 -14.47
N ASN A 113 20.80 4.48 -14.68
CA ASN A 113 22.11 4.30 -14.06
C ASN A 113 22.36 5.25 -12.88
N MET A 114 21.37 6.08 -12.50
CA MET A 114 21.52 7.06 -11.41
C MET A 114 21.70 6.39 -10.04
N THR A 115 21.21 5.17 -9.87
CA THR A 115 21.39 4.37 -8.67
C THR A 115 21.45 2.90 -9.08
N GLN A 116 22.40 2.17 -8.51
CA GLN A 116 22.55 0.74 -8.73
C GLN A 116 22.12 -0.03 -7.50
N HIS A 117 21.44 -1.16 -7.71
CA HIS A 117 21.05 -2.06 -6.64
C HIS A 117 22.26 -2.83 -6.12
N ARG A 118 22.40 -2.85 -4.78
CA ARG A 118 23.47 -3.56 -4.07
C ARG A 118 22.89 -4.71 -3.26
N ILE A 119 23.60 -5.84 -3.24
CA ILE A 119 23.25 -7.04 -2.50
C ILE A 119 24.39 -7.34 -1.52
N ASN A 120 24.39 -6.66 -0.38
CA ASN A 120 25.42 -6.84 0.63
C ASN A 120 25.16 -8.09 1.48
N THR A 121 25.94 -9.15 1.24
CA THR A 121 25.89 -10.42 1.97
C THR A 121 27.01 -10.54 3.02
N GLY A 122 27.76 -9.47 3.28
CA GLY A 122 28.97 -9.50 4.10
C GLY A 122 29.97 -10.53 3.56
N ASN A 123 30.57 -11.31 4.48
CA ASN A 123 31.53 -12.37 4.16
C ASN A 123 30.87 -13.75 3.98
N HIS A 124 29.56 -13.82 3.76
CA HIS A 124 28.86 -15.10 3.65
C HIS A 124 29.27 -15.84 2.36
N PRO A 125 29.55 -17.15 2.41
CA PRO A 125 29.88 -17.93 1.22
C PRO A 125 28.68 -18.04 0.25
N PRO A 126 28.93 -18.31 -1.04
CA PRO A 126 27.87 -18.45 -2.04
C PRO A 126 26.83 -19.52 -1.69
N ILE A 127 25.56 -19.19 -1.92
CA ILE A 127 24.45 -20.15 -1.77
C ILE A 127 24.16 -20.79 -3.12
N LYS A 128 24.37 -22.10 -3.21
CA LYS A 128 24.02 -22.92 -4.37
C LYS A 128 22.82 -23.81 -4.06
N GLN A 129 21.66 -23.48 -4.63
CA GLN A 129 20.48 -24.33 -4.57
C GLN A 129 20.50 -25.36 -5.71
N TYR A 130 20.20 -26.62 -5.40
CA TYR A 130 20.16 -27.67 -6.41
C TYR A 130 18.93 -27.49 -7.33
N PRO A 131 19.08 -27.48 -8.67
CA PRO A 131 17.97 -27.30 -9.60
C PRO A 131 16.86 -28.31 -9.36
N ARG A 132 15.61 -27.82 -9.23
CA ARG A 132 14.43 -28.68 -9.20
C ARG A 132 14.05 -29.07 -10.63
N ARG A 133 13.59 -30.31 -10.82
CA ARG A 133 13.02 -30.74 -12.10
C ARG A 133 11.75 -29.94 -12.37
N LEU A 134 11.78 -29.08 -13.39
CA LEU A 134 10.58 -28.38 -13.84
C LEU A 134 9.58 -29.37 -14.45
N PRO A 135 8.28 -29.29 -14.09
CA PRO A 135 7.24 -30.06 -14.75
C PRO A 135 7.30 -29.82 -16.28
N LEU A 136 7.09 -30.88 -17.07
CA LEU A 136 7.23 -30.81 -18.54
C LEU A 136 6.38 -29.68 -19.16
N ALA A 137 5.13 -29.53 -18.71
CA ALA A 137 4.22 -28.48 -19.16
C ALA A 137 4.70 -27.04 -18.88
N LYS A 138 5.70 -26.86 -18.01
CA LYS A 138 6.26 -25.55 -17.64
C LYS A 138 7.65 -25.30 -18.25
N LYS A 139 8.27 -26.30 -18.88
CA LYS A 139 9.64 -26.18 -19.42
C LYS A 139 9.70 -25.24 -20.62
N GLU A 140 8.87 -25.49 -21.63
CA GLU A 140 8.82 -24.67 -22.85
C GLU A 140 8.54 -23.20 -22.52
N GLU A 141 7.60 -22.96 -21.59
CA GLU A 141 7.28 -21.61 -21.13
C GLU A 141 8.44 -20.95 -20.37
N ALA A 142 9.16 -21.70 -19.53
CA ALA A 142 10.35 -21.19 -18.85
C ALA A 142 11.46 -20.82 -19.84
N GLU A 143 11.71 -21.67 -20.82
CA GLU A 143 12.72 -21.46 -21.87
C GLU A 143 12.37 -20.26 -22.74
N ARG A 144 11.09 -20.12 -23.12
CA ARG A 144 10.58 -18.96 -23.87
C ARG A 144 10.82 -17.65 -23.09
N LEU A 145 10.49 -17.62 -21.81
CA LEU A 145 10.68 -16.44 -20.95
C LEU A 145 12.16 -16.10 -20.73
N VAL A 146 13.02 -17.12 -20.57
CA VAL A 146 14.47 -16.91 -20.47
C VAL A 146 15.01 -16.32 -21.76
N LYS A 147 14.63 -16.87 -22.92
CA LYS A 147 15.05 -16.35 -24.22
C LYS A 147 14.61 -14.89 -24.40
N GLU A 148 13.36 -14.56 -24.08
CA GLU A 148 12.86 -13.19 -24.11
C GLU A 148 13.66 -12.25 -23.19
N MET A 149 14.02 -12.69 -21.98
CA MET A 149 14.85 -11.89 -21.08
C MET A 149 16.29 -11.70 -21.58
N VAL A 150 16.85 -12.70 -22.28
CA VAL A 150 18.18 -12.60 -22.91
C VAL A 150 18.12 -11.62 -24.07
N ASP A 151 17.14 -11.76 -24.97
CA ASP A 151 16.97 -10.90 -26.15
C ASP A 151 16.75 -9.43 -25.74
N ASN A 152 16.05 -9.20 -24.62
CA ASN A 152 15.84 -7.87 -24.05
C ASN A 152 17.00 -7.35 -23.19
N GLY A 153 18.07 -8.15 -23.02
CA GLY A 153 19.25 -7.80 -22.21
C GLY A 153 18.94 -7.58 -20.73
N ILE A 154 17.92 -8.26 -20.19
CA ILE A 154 17.56 -8.26 -18.76
C ILE A 154 18.49 -9.22 -17.99
N ILE A 155 18.86 -10.33 -18.63
CA ILE A 155 19.74 -11.36 -18.07
C ILE A 155 20.91 -11.65 -19.01
N GLU A 156 21.97 -12.25 -18.46
CA GLU A 156 23.12 -12.76 -19.19
C GLU A 156 23.56 -14.11 -18.63
N GLU A 157 24.35 -14.88 -19.39
CA GLU A 157 24.94 -16.12 -18.90
C GLU A 157 25.83 -15.85 -17.69
N SER A 158 25.77 -16.74 -16.70
CA SER A 158 26.56 -16.64 -15.48
C SER A 158 27.46 -17.85 -15.33
N SER A 159 28.68 -17.61 -14.85
CA SER A 159 29.63 -18.62 -14.38
C SER A 159 29.85 -18.54 -12.86
N GLY A 160 29.00 -17.77 -12.16
CA GLY A 160 29.12 -17.48 -10.73
C GLY A 160 28.85 -18.69 -9.84
N PRO A 161 29.32 -18.67 -8.58
CA PRO A 161 29.14 -19.77 -7.63
C PRO A 161 27.74 -19.82 -6.99
N TRP A 162 26.91 -18.82 -7.23
CA TRP A 162 25.56 -18.70 -6.69
C TRP A 162 24.53 -19.37 -7.59
N ALA A 163 23.46 -19.92 -7.00
CA ALA A 163 22.33 -20.41 -7.76
C ALA A 163 21.04 -20.38 -6.93
N SER A 164 20.03 -19.69 -7.44
CA SER A 164 18.66 -19.66 -6.91
C SER A 164 17.68 -20.39 -7.82
N LEU A 165 16.56 -20.83 -7.24
CA LEU A 165 15.54 -21.59 -7.96
C LEU A 165 14.48 -20.68 -8.58
N ILE A 166 13.98 -21.05 -9.75
CA ILE A 166 12.87 -20.35 -10.39
C ILE A 166 11.51 -20.85 -9.87
N VAL A 167 10.52 -19.96 -9.91
CA VAL A 167 9.11 -20.23 -9.62
C VAL A 167 8.27 -19.56 -10.70
N LEU A 168 7.47 -20.35 -11.41
CA LEU A 168 6.55 -19.84 -12.42
C LEU A 168 5.13 -19.76 -11.85
N VAL A 169 4.60 -18.54 -11.76
CA VAL A 169 3.28 -18.23 -11.21
C VAL A 169 2.37 -17.71 -12.32
N LYS A 170 1.11 -18.15 -12.40
CA LYS A 170 0.15 -17.59 -13.36
C LYS A 170 -0.40 -16.27 -12.83
N LYS A 171 -0.47 -15.24 -13.67
CA LYS A 171 -1.17 -13.99 -13.40
C LYS A 171 -2.67 -14.16 -13.66
N ASN A 172 -3.45 -13.21 -13.16
CA ASN A 172 -4.91 -13.16 -13.38
C ASN A 172 -5.28 -13.02 -14.85
N ASP A 173 -4.40 -12.44 -15.67
CA ASP A 173 -4.57 -12.32 -17.13
C ASP A 173 -4.21 -13.62 -17.89
N GLY A 174 -3.86 -14.70 -17.19
CA GLY A 174 -3.45 -15.97 -17.76
C GLY A 174 -1.96 -16.06 -18.12
N SER A 175 -1.23 -14.94 -18.17
CA SER A 175 0.20 -14.92 -18.49
C SER A 175 1.06 -15.47 -17.35
N THR A 176 2.23 -16.02 -17.68
CA THR A 176 3.18 -16.53 -16.67
C THR A 176 4.09 -15.42 -16.16
N ARG A 177 4.28 -15.36 -14.84
CA ARG A 177 5.27 -14.52 -14.18
C ARG A 177 6.47 -15.36 -13.80
N PHE A 178 7.63 -14.97 -14.31
CA PHE A 178 8.93 -15.53 -13.95
C PHE A 178 9.39 -14.94 -12.61
N CYS A 179 9.41 -15.75 -11.55
CA CYS A 179 9.93 -15.37 -10.25
C CYS A 179 11.19 -16.19 -9.92
N VAL A 180 12.08 -15.62 -9.13
CA VAL A 180 13.24 -16.33 -8.55
C VAL A 180 13.09 -16.34 -7.04
N ASP A 181 13.31 -17.50 -6.43
CA ASP A 181 13.19 -17.73 -5.00
C ASP A 181 14.45 -17.27 -4.26
N TYR A 182 14.51 -15.97 -4.01
CA TYR A 182 15.61 -15.33 -3.28
C TYR A 182 15.47 -15.43 -1.76
N ARG A 183 14.59 -16.26 -1.19
CA ARG A 183 14.41 -16.33 0.28
C ARG A 183 15.73 -16.58 1.03
N LYS A 184 16.52 -17.56 0.59
CA LYS A 184 17.84 -17.85 1.19
C LYS A 184 18.84 -16.71 1.01
N LEU A 185 18.81 -16.03 -0.14
CA LEU A 185 19.66 -14.87 -0.38
C LEU A 185 19.26 -13.69 0.53
N ASN A 186 17.96 -13.46 0.68
CA ASN A 186 17.40 -12.40 1.51
C ASN A 186 17.69 -12.60 3.00
N GLU A 187 17.75 -13.84 3.48
CA GLU A 187 18.09 -14.17 4.87
C GLU A 187 19.51 -13.71 5.26
N ILE A 188 20.46 -13.77 4.33
CA ILE A 188 21.86 -13.40 4.55
C ILE A 188 22.17 -11.97 4.12
N THR A 189 21.28 -11.33 3.36
CA THR A 189 21.48 -9.97 2.89
C THR A 189 21.24 -8.99 4.03
N ILE A 190 22.18 -8.08 4.24
CA ILE A 190 22.05 -7.01 5.23
C ILE A 190 20.87 -6.12 4.82
N LYS A 191 19.85 -6.05 5.67
CA LYS A 191 18.60 -5.32 5.40
C LYS A 191 18.86 -3.82 5.34
N ASP A 192 18.42 -3.19 4.26
CA ASP A 192 18.47 -1.74 4.11
C ASP A 192 17.40 -1.10 5.02
N SER A 193 17.80 -0.11 5.80
CA SER A 193 16.94 0.62 6.73
C SER A 193 16.41 1.92 6.15
N TYR A 194 16.47 2.09 4.82
CA TYR A 194 15.92 3.27 4.15
C TYR A 194 14.45 3.46 4.55
N PRO A 195 14.08 4.64 5.08
CA PRO A 195 12.72 4.89 5.52
C PRO A 195 11.80 4.93 4.31
N LEU A 196 10.72 4.14 4.34
CA LEU A 196 9.64 4.31 3.39
C LEU A 196 8.68 5.38 3.93
N PRO A 197 8.17 6.28 3.08
CA PRO A 197 7.19 7.26 3.50
C PRO A 197 5.95 6.55 4.05
N ARG A 198 5.34 7.11 5.10
CA ARG A 198 4.07 6.58 5.61
C ARG A 198 2.98 6.96 4.64
N ILE A 199 2.17 5.98 4.26
CA ILE A 199 1.04 6.17 3.34
C ILE A 199 0.11 7.27 3.86
N ASP A 200 -0.16 7.29 5.16
CA ASP A 200 -1.00 8.31 5.78
C ASP A 200 -0.44 9.74 5.59
N ASP A 201 0.86 9.93 5.75
CA ASP A 201 1.52 11.22 5.56
C ASP A 201 1.49 11.65 4.09
N THR A 202 1.68 10.69 3.17
CA THR A 202 1.55 10.90 1.72
C THR A 202 0.13 11.33 1.36
N LEU A 203 -0.89 10.69 1.93
CA LEU A 203 -2.28 11.03 1.65
C LEU A 203 -2.66 12.42 2.16
N ASP A 204 -2.17 12.82 3.34
CA ASP A 204 -2.45 14.13 3.93
C ASP A 204 -1.86 15.28 3.10
N ALA A 205 -0.73 15.05 2.43
CA ALA A 205 -0.05 16.03 1.58
C ALA A 205 -0.84 16.42 0.31
N LEU A 206 -1.87 15.66 -0.05
CA LEU A 206 -2.69 15.89 -1.25
C LEU A 206 -3.72 17.03 -1.09
N ASN A 207 -3.79 17.65 0.10
CA ASN A 207 -4.74 18.70 0.43
C ASN A 207 -4.78 19.85 -0.60
N GLY A 208 -6.00 20.26 -0.97
CA GLY A 208 -6.26 21.38 -1.87
C GLY A 208 -6.16 21.04 -3.37
N SER A 209 -5.75 19.82 -3.70
CA SER A 209 -5.66 19.35 -5.08
C SER A 209 -7.04 19.02 -5.65
N GLN A 210 -7.25 19.35 -6.93
CA GLN A 210 -8.50 19.06 -7.66
C GLN A 210 -8.29 18.16 -8.87
N TRP A 211 -7.05 18.02 -9.32
CA TRP A 211 -6.67 17.21 -10.47
C TRP A 211 -5.58 16.26 -10.05
N PHE A 212 -5.76 14.99 -10.43
CA PHE A 212 -4.88 13.89 -10.07
C PHE A 212 -4.49 13.13 -11.34
N SER A 213 -3.21 12.77 -11.44
CA SER A 213 -2.71 11.85 -12.46
C SER A 213 -1.84 10.80 -11.79
N THR A 214 -2.07 9.53 -12.08
CA THR A 214 -1.26 8.42 -11.58
C THR A 214 -0.41 7.86 -12.69
N LEU A 215 0.88 7.66 -12.42
CA LEU A 215 1.83 7.07 -13.34
C LEU A 215 2.33 5.74 -12.78
N ASP A 216 2.42 4.74 -13.66
CA ASP A 216 2.99 3.41 -13.37
C ASP A 216 4.19 3.19 -14.28
N LEU A 217 5.33 2.82 -13.68
CA LEU A 217 6.56 2.53 -14.41
C LEU A 217 6.49 1.14 -15.04
N LYS A 218 6.93 1.03 -16.29
CA LYS A 218 6.94 -0.24 -17.03
C LYS A 218 7.96 -1.20 -16.42
N SER A 219 7.50 -2.18 -15.64
CA SER A 219 8.41 -3.14 -14.97
C SER A 219 9.51 -2.41 -14.19
N GLY A 220 9.13 -1.45 -13.32
CA GLY A 220 10.03 -0.49 -12.66
C GLY A 220 11.37 -1.08 -12.20
N TYR A 221 11.36 -2.21 -11.50
CA TYR A 221 12.59 -2.84 -11.01
C TYR A 221 13.57 -3.24 -12.12
N TRP A 222 13.09 -3.71 -13.27
CA TRP A 222 13.96 -4.05 -14.42
C TRP A 222 14.60 -2.82 -15.07
N GLN A 223 14.22 -1.61 -14.70
CA GLN A 223 14.85 -0.39 -15.18
C GLN A 223 16.04 0.04 -14.32
N VAL A 224 16.24 -0.57 -13.15
CA VAL A 224 17.34 -0.26 -12.23
C VAL A 224 18.46 -1.26 -12.43
N GLU A 225 19.68 -0.80 -12.68
CA GLU A 225 20.83 -1.69 -12.85
C GLU A 225 21.27 -2.33 -11.52
N ILE A 226 21.78 -3.56 -11.58
CA ILE A 226 22.50 -4.16 -10.45
C ILE A 226 23.97 -3.76 -10.55
N GLN A 227 24.57 -3.49 -9.39
CA GLN A 227 25.99 -3.26 -9.30
C GLN A 227 26.77 -4.48 -9.87
N PRO A 228 27.77 -4.28 -10.77
CA PRO A 228 28.42 -5.40 -11.48
C PRO A 228 28.93 -6.52 -10.58
N GLU A 229 29.46 -6.19 -9.40
CA GLU A 229 30.00 -7.15 -8.42
C GLU A 229 28.91 -8.01 -7.75
N ASP A 230 27.66 -7.55 -7.76
CA ASP A 230 26.53 -8.22 -7.11
C ASP A 230 25.67 -9.03 -8.08
N LYS A 231 25.91 -8.93 -9.41
CA LYS A 231 25.13 -9.64 -10.42
C LYS A 231 25.11 -11.14 -10.19
N GLU A 232 26.26 -11.74 -9.86
CA GLU A 232 26.37 -13.18 -9.63
C GLU A 232 25.45 -13.66 -8.51
N LYS A 233 25.16 -12.84 -7.50
CA LYS A 233 24.27 -13.19 -6.38
C LYS A 233 22.83 -13.39 -6.84
N THR A 234 22.45 -12.79 -7.96
CA THR A 234 21.14 -12.96 -8.60
C THR A 234 21.07 -14.18 -9.52
N ALA A 235 22.12 -15.00 -9.57
CA ALA A 235 22.15 -16.14 -10.45
C ALA A 235 21.02 -17.14 -10.15
N PHE A 236 20.39 -17.64 -11.21
CA PHE A 236 19.31 -18.62 -11.16
C PHE A 236 19.48 -19.68 -12.24
N THR A 237 18.82 -20.83 -12.03
CA THR A 237 18.93 -21.97 -12.94
C THR A 237 17.56 -22.54 -13.31
N THR A 238 17.43 -22.91 -14.58
CA THR A 238 16.27 -23.61 -15.15
C THR A 238 16.56 -25.09 -15.44
N GLY A 239 17.76 -25.57 -15.11
CA GLY A 239 18.24 -26.93 -15.38
C GLY A 239 19.01 -27.09 -16.71
N GLN A 240 18.92 -26.13 -17.63
CA GLN A 240 19.66 -26.12 -18.91
C GLN A 240 20.82 -25.10 -18.94
N GLY A 241 20.94 -24.26 -17.90
CA GLY A 241 21.96 -23.23 -17.82
C GLY A 241 21.91 -22.48 -16.50
N LEU A 242 22.90 -21.60 -16.31
CA LEU A 242 22.98 -20.65 -15.21
C LEU A 242 22.94 -19.23 -15.79
N TRP A 243 22.03 -18.42 -15.29
CA TRP A 243 21.76 -17.07 -15.78
C TRP A 243 21.82 -16.11 -14.61
N GLN A 244 22.25 -14.87 -14.83
CA GLN A 244 22.24 -13.80 -13.83
C GLN A 244 21.53 -12.57 -14.37
N PHE A 245 20.97 -11.75 -13.47
CA PHE A 245 20.32 -10.51 -13.86
C PHE A 245 21.32 -9.36 -14.01
N LYS A 246 21.09 -8.53 -15.03
CA LYS A 246 21.79 -7.25 -15.23
C LYS A 246 21.07 -6.09 -14.54
N VAL A 247 19.77 -6.26 -14.35
CA VAL A 247 18.84 -5.29 -13.78
C VAL A 247 18.13 -5.90 -12.57
N MET A 248 17.63 -5.08 -11.66
CA MET A 248 17.12 -5.51 -10.37
C MET A 248 15.90 -6.44 -10.52
N PRO A 249 15.99 -7.73 -10.16
CA PRO A 249 14.87 -8.66 -10.27
C PRO A 249 13.87 -8.47 -9.13
N PHE A 250 12.65 -8.96 -9.36
CA PHE A 250 11.66 -9.13 -8.30
C PHE A 250 12.14 -10.15 -7.26
N GLY A 251 11.74 -9.95 -6.00
CA GLY A 251 11.96 -10.90 -4.91
C GLY A 251 13.15 -10.59 -4.00
N LEU A 252 13.99 -9.61 -4.34
CA LEU A 252 15.07 -9.14 -3.45
C LEU A 252 14.51 -8.30 -2.30
N CYS A 253 15.01 -8.51 -1.08
CA CYS A 253 14.52 -7.85 0.13
C CYS A 253 14.69 -6.32 0.09
N ASN A 254 15.83 -5.84 -0.39
CA ASN A 254 16.20 -4.42 -0.43
C ASN A 254 15.80 -3.70 -1.74
N ALA A 255 15.15 -4.40 -2.68
CA ALA A 255 14.72 -3.78 -3.95
C ALA A 255 13.80 -2.57 -3.75
N PRO A 256 12.77 -2.61 -2.87
CA PRO A 256 11.92 -1.45 -2.62
C PRO A 256 12.68 -0.24 -2.06
N ALA A 257 13.61 -0.46 -1.12
CA ALA A 257 14.44 0.61 -0.54
C ALA A 257 15.37 1.26 -1.58
N THR A 258 15.93 0.46 -2.49
CA THR A 258 16.73 0.97 -3.61
C THR A 258 15.87 1.81 -4.54
N PHE A 259 14.67 1.31 -4.86
CA PHE A 259 13.75 1.96 -5.77
C PHE A 259 13.23 3.30 -5.22
N GLU A 260 12.83 3.33 -3.96
CA GLU A 260 12.37 4.55 -3.29
C GLU A 260 13.44 5.66 -3.37
N ARG A 261 14.67 5.33 -2.98
CA ARG A 261 15.81 6.25 -3.02
C ARG A 261 16.12 6.75 -4.44
N LEU A 262 15.97 5.89 -5.45
CA LEU A 262 16.10 6.29 -6.84
C LEU A 262 15.04 7.33 -7.19
N MET A 263 13.76 7.04 -6.90
CA MET A 263 12.65 7.91 -7.25
C MET A 263 12.72 9.26 -6.52
N GLU A 264 13.05 9.27 -5.24
CA GLU A 264 13.30 10.50 -4.48
C GLU A 264 14.47 11.32 -5.04
N THR A 265 15.49 10.65 -5.60
CA THR A 265 16.62 11.31 -6.26
C THR A 265 16.22 11.90 -7.61
N VAL A 266 15.46 11.17 -8.42
CA VAL A 266 14.97 11.61 -9.74
C VAL A 266 14.06 12.84 -9.61
N LEU A 267 13.13 12.79 -8.64
CA LEU A 267 12.13 13.83 -8.42
C LEU A 267 12.56 14.88 -7.40
N ARG A 268 13.82 14.83 -6.95
CA ARG A 268 14.37 15.78 -5.99
C ARG A 268 14.17 17.23 -6.44
N GLY A 269 13.66 18.04 -5.53
CA GLY A 269 13.39 19.47 -5.76
C GLY A 269 12.03 19.75 -6.41
N LEU A 270 11.21 18.73 -6.68
CA LEU A 270 9.77 18.93 -6.85
C LEU A 270 9.12 19.02 -5.46
N THR A 271 8.16 19.92 -5.30
CA THR A 271 7.43 20.07 -4.04
C THR A 271 6.46 18.90 -3.85
N SER A 272 6.19 18.52 -2.60
CA SER A 272 5.12 17.56 -2.26
C SER A 272 3.74 18.02 -2.74
N GLU A 273 3.58 19.31 -3.01
CA GLU A 273 2.40 19.92 -3.64
C GLU A 273 2.30 19.68 -5.15
N ALA A 274 3.35 19.16 -5.80
CA ALA A 274 3.37 18.89 -7.24
C ALA A 274 3.29 17.40 -7.55
N CYS A 275 4.04 16.58 -6.81
CA CYS A 275 4.00 15.12 -6.95
C CYS A 275 4.39 14.42 -5.66
N LEU A 276 3.88 13.21 -5.48
CA LEU A 276 4.24 12.30 -4.42
C LEU A 276 4.61 10.95 -5.04
N VAL A 277 5.54 10.27 -4.37
CA VAL A 277 6.00 8.95 -4.75
C VAL A 277 5.83 8.01 -3.58
N TYR A 278 5.45 6.79 -3.94
CA TYR A 278 5.58 5.64 -3.07
C TYR A 278 5.97 4.46 -3.95
N LEU A 279 7.23 4.05 -3.86
CA LEU A 279 7.83 3.01 -4.69
C LEU A 279 7.60 3.27 -6.19
N ASP A 280 6.92 2.36 -6.88
CA ASP A 280 6.62 2.42 -8.30
C ASP A 280 5.41 3.32 -8.65
N ASP A 281 4.63 3.73 -7.64
CA ASP A 281 3.38 4.48 -7.81
C ASP A 281 3.62 5.99 -7.62
N ILE A 282 3.54 6.73 -8.73
CA ILE A 282 3.70 8.19 -8.73
C ILE A 282 2.31 8.82 -8.85
N ILE A 283 1.98 9.74 -7.95
CA ILE A 283 0.80 10.60 -8.09
C ILE A 283 1.23 12.04 -8.30
N ILE A 284 0.70 12.67 -9.34
CA ILE A 284 0.90 14.07 -9.66
C ILE A 284 -0.40 14.78 -9.30
N VAL A 285 -0.27 15.97 -8.73
CA VAL A 285 -1.42 16.76 -8.28
C VAL A 285 -1.37 18.19 -8.79
N GLY A 286 -2.52 18.86 -8.74
CA GLY A 286 -2.63 20.28 -9.02
C GLY A 286 -3.98 20.85 -8.61
N ARG A 287 -4.01 22.13 -8.23
CA ARG A 287 -5.25 22.83 -7.83
C ARG A 287 -6.03 23.30 -9.05
N THR A 288 -5.31 23.70 -10.09
CA THR A 288 -5.87 24.10 -11.39
C THR A 288 -5.38 23.19 -12.51
N PHE A 289 -6.09 23.20 -13.66
CA PHE A 289 -5.67 22.43 -14.83
C PHE A 289 -4.27 22.84 -15.31
N GLN A 290 -4.00 24.15 -15.38
CA GLN A 290 -2.72 24.67 -15.89
C GLN A 290 -1.54 24.34 -14.97
N GLU A 291 -1.76 24.45 -13.66
CA GLU A 291 -0.78 24.03 -12.66
C GLU A 291 -0.49 22.52 -12.78
N HIS A 292 -1.53 21.71 -12.90
CA HIS A 292 -1.39 20.26 -13.04
C HIS A 292 -0.64 19.88 -14.32
N LEU A 293 -0.96 20.51 -15.46
CA LEU A 293 -0.26 20.32 -16.73
C LEU A 293 1.24 20.66 -16.61
N ASN A 294 1.57 21.76 -15.93
CA ASN A 294 2.96 22.14 -15.68
C ASN A 294 3.67 21.14 -14.75
N ASN A 295 2.99 20.63 -13.73
CA ASN A 295 3.54 19.63 -12.82
C ASN A 295 3.82 18.31 -13.56
N ILE A 296 2.93 17.86 -14.45
CA ILE A 296 3.15 16.68 -15.30
C ILE A 296 4.38 16.90 -16.19
N ARG A 297 4.49 18.05 -16.86
CA ARG A 297 5.66 18.36 -17.70
C ARG A 297 6.97 18.27 -16.91
N LYS A 298 7.02 18.86 -15.71
CA LYS A 298 8.22 18.78 -14.84
C LYS A 298 8.56 17.33 -14.49
N VAL A 299 7.58 16.52 -14.11
CA VAL A 299 7.79 15.11 -13.76
C VAL A 299 8.27 14.33 -14.98
N PHE A 300 7.64 14.50 -16.14
CA PHE A 300 8.04 13.84 -17.39
C PHE A 300 9.48 14.17 -17.78
N GLN A 301 9.89 15.43 -17.67
CA GLN A 301 11.28 15.84 -17.90
C GLN A 301 12.26 15.14 -16.96
N ARG A 302 11.91 14.94 -15.68
CA ARG A 302 12.77 14.22 -14.72
C ARG A 302 12.87 12.74 -15.06
N LEU A 303 11.75 12.09 -15.34
CA LEU A 303 11.71 10.67 -15.70
C LEU A 303 12.47 10.41 -17.01
N GLN A 304 12.32 11.28 -18.00
CA GLN A 304 13.03 11.19 -19.27
C GLN A 304 14.54 11.35 -19.09
N LYS A 305 14.99 12.31 -18.28
CA LYS A 305 16.41 12.48 -17.94
C LYS A 305 17.00 11.27 -17.22
N ALA A 306 16.20 10.61 -16.39
CA ALA A 306 16.58 9.37 -15.70
C ALA A 306 16.49 8.13 -16.61
N ASN A 307 16.06 8.28 -17.87
CA ASN A 307 15.81 7.20 -18.82
C ASN A 307 14.85 6.12 -18.27
N LEU A 308 13.82 6.57 -17.54
CA LEU A 308 12.74 5.72 -17.06
C LEU A 308 11.58 5.69 -18.07
N LYS A 309 10.88 4.56 -18.14
CA LYS A 309 9.76 4.32 -19.06
C LYS A 309 8.44 4.09 -18.33
N LEU A 310 7.37 4.71 -18.81
CA LEU A 310 6.02 4.58 -18.28
C LEU A 310 5.20 3.51 -19.00
N SER A 311 4.28 2.89 -18.29
CA SER A 311 3.29 1.96 -18.83
C SER A 311 2.04 2.73 -19.29
N PRO A 312 1.86 2.99 -20.61
CA PRO A 312 0.74 3.80 -21.10
C PRO A 312 -0.64 3.26 -20.71
N LYS A 313 -0.80 1.92 -20.67
CA LYS A 313 -2.09 1.27 -20.32
C LYS A 313 -2.54 1.48 -18.89
N LYS A 314 -1.60 1.74 -17.97
CA LYS A 314 -1.87 1.84 -16.54
C LYS A 314 -1.83 3.27 -16.00
N CYS A 315 -1.24 4.18 -16.75
CA CYS A 315 -1.24 5.59 -16.39
C CYS A 315 -2.67 6.16 -16.54
N ARG A 316 -3.07 7.01 -15.59
CA ARG A 316 -4.34 7.75 -15.63
C ARG A 316 -4.03 9.24 -15.52
N PHE A 317 -4.59 10.03 -16.41
CA PHE A 317 -4.30 11.47 -16.50
C PHE A 317 -5.54 12.32 -16.25
N PHE A 318 -5.36 13.49 -15.63
CA PHE A 318 -6.37 14.53 -15.43
C PHE A 318 -7.69 14.02 -14.87
N ARG A 319 -7.65 13.17 -13.85
CA ARG A 319 -8.83 12.64 -13.19
C ARG A 319 -9.21 13.49 -11.97
N LYS A 320 -10.51 13.53 -11.66
CA LYS A 320 -11.05 14.12 -10.43
C LYS A 320 -11.00 13.16 -9.25
N GLU A 321 -11.01 11.87 -9.54
CA GLU A 321 -10.96 10.79 -8.56
C GLU A 321 -10.04 9.68 -9.11
N VAL A 322 -9.09 9.19 -8.30
CA VAL A 322 -8.14 8.14 -8.69
C VAL A 322 -7.95 7.11 -7.57
N SER A 323 -7.70 5.85 -7.94
CA SER A 323 -7.18 4.86 -6.99
C SER A 323 -5.66 5.00 -6.86
N TYR A 324 -5.17 5.13 -5.64
CA TYR A 324 -3.76 5.25 -5.30
C TYR A 324 -3.51 4.64 -3.92
N LEU A 325 -2.52 3.74 -3.81
CA LEU A 325 -2.16 3.03 -2.58
C LEU A 325 -3.35 2.33 -1.87
N GLY A 326 -4.32 1.83 -2.63
CA GLY A 326 -5.51 1.17 -2.08
C GLY A 326 -6.55 2.13 -1.47
N HIS A 327 -6.45 3.41 -1.78
CA HIS A 327 -7.43 4.43 -1.43
C HIS A 327 -7.97 5.10 -2.68
N ILE A 328 -9.20 5.59 -2.60
CA ILE A 328 -9.75 6.50 -3.61
C ILE A 328 -9.52 7.93 -3.16
N ILE A 329 -8.88 8.70 -4.01
CA ILE A 329 -8.43 10.06 -3.75
C ILE A 329 -9.25 11.00 -4.61
N SER A 330 -9.92 11.96 -3.99
CA SER A 330 -10.65 13.02 -4.68
C SER A 330 -10.38 14.38 -4.06
N ALA A 331 -10.98 15.44 -4.61
CA ALA A 331 -10.92 16.78 -4.04
C ALA A 331 -11.58 16.87 -2.64
N ASP A 332 -12.56 16.01 -2.35
CA ASP A 332 -13.30 16.02 -1.09
C ASP A 332 -12.54 15.32 0.04
N GLY A 333 -11.64 14.39 -0.30
CA GLY A 333 -10.90 13.61 0.67
C GLY A 333 -10.44 12.25 0.15
N VAL A 334 -10.12 11.39 1.11
CA VAL A 334 -9.68 10.03 0.92
C VAL A 334 -10.79 9.07 1.32
N LYS A 335 -11.02 8.04 0.52
CA LYS A 335 -11.97 6.95 0.79
C LYS A 335 -11.26 5.60 0.69
N THR A 336 -11.87 4.57 1.25
CA THR A 336 -11.44 3.19 1.04
C THR A 336 -11.71 2.74 -0.40
N ASP A 337 -10.81 2.00 -1.02
CA ASP A 337 -11.01 1.47 -2.38
C ASP A 337 -12.15 0.42 -2.42
N PRO A 338 -13.24 0.66 -3.19
CA PRO A 338 -14.34 -0.28 -3.33
C PRO A 338 -13.92 -1.67 -3.84
N GLU A 339 -12.89 -1.77 -4.68
CA GLU A 339 -12.39 -3.06 -5.15
C GLU A 339 -11.74 -3.85 -4.01
N LYS A 340 -11.02 -3.15 -3.12
CA LYS A 340 -10.41 -3.74 -1.94
C LYS A 340 -11.44 -4.08 -0.88
N THR A 341 -12.42 -3.22 -0.65
CA THR A 341 -13.49 -3.48 0.32
C THR A 341 -14.45 -4.56 -0.17
N LYS A 342 -14.68 -4.69 -1.49
CA LYS A 342 -15.46 -5.81 -2.05
C LYS A 342 -14.84 -7.17 -1.73
N ALA A 343 -13.51 -7.28 -1.85
CA ALA A 343 -12.79 -8.49 -1.42
C ALA A 343 -12.97 -8.78 0.08
N VAL A 344 -13.17 -7.75 0.91
CA VAL A 344 -13.49 -7.88 2.34
C VAL A 344 -14.92 -8.35 2.56
N VAL A 345 -15.89 -7.87 1.76
CA VAL A 345 -17.29 -8.32 1.81
C VAL A 345 -17.36 -9.81 1.54
N ASP A 346 -16.74 -10.23 0.44
CA ASP A 346 -16.71 -11.61 -0.04
C ASP A 346 -15.71 -12.48 0.73
N TRP A 347 -15.07 -11.94 1.77
CA TRP A 347 -14.08 -12.67 2.54
C TRP A 347 -14.73 -13.86 3.26
N PRO A 348 -14.25 -15.11 3.03
CA PRO A 348 -14.83 -16.27 3.67
C PRO A 348 -14.60 -16.21 5.18
N ARG A 349 -15.46 -16.87 5.95
CA ARG A 349 -15.26 -17.00 7.40
C ARG A 349 -13.88 -17.62 7.67
N PRO A 350 -13.00 -16.96 8.45
CA PRO A 350 -11.70 -17.53 8.80
C PRO A 350 -11.84 -18.83 9.59
N GLU A 351 -11.21 -19.89 9.11
CA GLU A 351 -11.19 -21.20 9.78
C GLU A 351 -9.91 -21.42 10.57
N THR A 352 -8.85 -20.67 10.26
CA THR A 352 -7.56 -20.75 10.94
C THR A 352 -7.11 -19.42 11.52
N VAL A 353 -6.20 -19.47 12.50
CA VAL A 353 -5.55 -18.28 13.06
C VAL A 353 -4.79 -17.51 11.98
N HIS A 354 -4.21 -18.20 11.00
CA HIS A 354 -3.51 -17.57 9.87
C HIS A 354 -4.47 -16.74 9.01
N ASP A 355 -5.63 -17.30 8.68
CA ASP A 355 -6.65 -16.60 7.88
C ASP A 355 -7.22 -15.40 8.63
N LEU A 356 -7.42 -15.55 9.95
CA LEU A 356 -7.90 -14.47 10.80
C LEU A 356 -6.88 -13.34 10.92
N ARG A 357 -5.58 -13.65 11.07
CA ARG A 357 -4.51 -12.64 11.07
C ARG A 357 -4.44 -11.89 9.75
N SER A 358 -4.59 -12.60 8.63
CA SER A 358 -4.64 -11.99 7.30
C SER A 358 -5.82 -11.00 7.18
N PHE A 359 -7.01 -11.39 7.62
CA PHE A 359 -8.18 -10.52 7.66
C PHE A 359 -7.97 -9.30 8.56
N LEU A 360 -7.50 -9.51 9.79
CA LEU A 360 -7.26 -8.43 10.75
C LEU A 360 -6.17 -7.46 10.29
N GLY A 361 -5.13 -7.94 9.59
CA GLY A 361 -4.10 -7.10 8.99
C GLY A 361 -4.69 -6.10 7.98
N LEU A 362 -5.55 -6.58 7.07
CA LEU A 362 -6.25 -5.73 6.11
C LEU A 362 -7.22 -4.75 6.80
N CYS A 363 -7.98 -5.21 7.78
CA CYS A 363 -8.85 -4.34 8.57
C CYS A 363 -8.05 -3.25 9.32
N THR A 364 -6.85 -3.58 9.80
CA THR A 364 -5.96 -2.64 10.50
C THR A 364 -5.41 -1.58 9.54
N TYR A 365 -5.16 -1.92 8.27
CA TYR A 365 -4.76 -0.97 7.24
C TYR A 365 -5.79 0.17 7.10
N TYR A 366 -7.08 -0.16 7.12
CA TYR A 366 -8.17 0.83 7.04
C TYR A 366 -8.68 1.31 8.40
N ARG A 367 -7.98 1.02 9.50
CA ARG A 367 -8.46 1.36 10.86
C ARG A 367 -8.80 2.83 11.05
N ARG A 368 -8.11 3.74 10.33
CA ARG A 368 -8.30 5.19 10.43
C ARG A 368 -9.65 5.67 9.90
N PHE A 369 -10.35 4.82 9.13
CA PHE A 369 -11.70 5.06 8.60
C PHE A 369 -12.80 4.48 9.50
N VAL A 370 -12.43 3.62 10.46
CA VAL A 370 -13.38 2.87 11.29
C VAL A 370 -13.40 3.42 12.71
N ARG A 371 -14.54 4.00 13.10
CA ARG A 371 -14.79 4.44 14.48
C ARG A 371 -14.75 3.25 15.43
N ASN A 372 -14.06 3.40 16.56
CA ASN A 372 -13.97 2.39 17.62
C ASN A 372 -13.48 1.01 17.15
N PHE A 373 -12.64 0.97 16.11
CA PHE A 373 -12.10 -0.27 15.52
C PHE A 373 -11.63 -1.30 16.56
N SER A 374 -10.84 -0.86 17.54
CA SER A 374 -10.26 -1.73 18.58
C SER A 374 -11.33 -2.46 19.40
N ALA A 375 -12.48 -1.83 19.66
CA ALA A 375 -13.58 -2.46 20.39
C ALA A 375 -14.27 -3.53 19.54
N ILE A 376 -14.49 -3.24 18.26
CA ILE A 376 -15.13 -4.17 17.31
C ILE A 376 -14.22 -5.37 17.01
N ALA A 377 -12.92 -5.14 16.82
CA ALA A 377 -11.96 -6.18 16.46
C ALA A 377 -11.52 -7.06 17.67
N LYS A 378 -11.87 -6.69 18.90
CA LYS A 378 -11.36 -7.35 20.10
C LYS A 378 -11.71 -8.84 20.21
N PRO A 379 -12.96 -9.30 19.96
CA PRO A 379 -13.28 -10.73 20.02
C PRO A 379 -12.43 -11.54 19.03
N LEU A 380 -12.12 -10.94 17.88
CA LEU A 380 -11.25 -11.55 16.86
C LEU A 380 -9.78 -11.56 17.29
N HIS A 381 -9.26 -10.47 17.87
CA HIS A 381 -7.89 -10.44 18.41
C HIS A 381 -7.67 -11.50 19.50
N LYS A 382 -8.68 -11.77 20.33
CA LYS A 382 -8.62 -12.82 21.37
C LYS A 382 -8.36 -14.21 20.79
N LEU A 383 -8.86 -14.50 19.58
CA LEU A 383 -8.60 -15.76 18.87
C LEU A 383 -7.18 -15.86 18.28
N THR A 384 -6.44 -14.75 18.25
CA THR A 384 -5.06 -14.70 17.73
C THR A 384 -3.99 -14.77 18.83
N GLU A 385 -4.39 -14.73 20.10
CA GLU A 385 -3.51 -14.78 21.27
C GLU A 385 -2.86 -16.15 21.42
N ALA A 386 -1.59 -16.18 21.88
CA ALA A 386 -0.91 -17.44 22.13
C ALA A 386 -1.64 -18.22 23.23
N ARG A 387 -2.02 -19.48 22.94
CA ARG A 387 -2.77 -20.42 23.80
C ARG A 387 -4.31 -20.32 23.79
N SER A 388 -4.92 -19.56 22.88
CA SER A 388 -6.38 -19.64 22.68
C SER A 388 -6.75 -20.83 21.78
N ASN A 389 -7.70 -21.67 22.21
CA ASN A 389 -8.37 -22.59 21.28
C ASN A 389 -9.16 -21.74 20.27
N PHE A 390 -9.00 -22.02 18.97
CA PHE A 390 -9.71 -21.32 17.91
C PHE A 390 -11.19 -21.71 17.94
N ASN A 391 -11.95 -21.08 18.84
CA ASN A 391 -13.38 -21.30 19.01
C ASN A 391 -14.14 -20.06 18.51
N TRP A 392 -14.73 -20.16 17.33
CA TRP A 392 -15.45 -19.08 16.72
C TRP A 392 -16.86 -18.93 17.31
N THR A 393 -17.02 -17.95 18.20
CA THR A 393 -18.29 -17.67 18.89
C THR A 393 -19.21 -16.76 18.06
N GLU A 394 -20.49 -16.66 18.46
CA GLU A 394 -21.43 -15.69 17.86
C GLU A 394 -20.94 -14.23 17.99
N GLU A 395 -20.22 -13.91 19.08
CA GLU A 395 -19.60 -12.60 19.27
C GLU A 395 -18.50 -12.33 18.22
N CYS A 396 -17.73 -13.37 17.86
CA CYS A 396 -16.75 -13.29 16.79
C CYS A 396 -17.41 -13.10 15.43
N GLU A 397 -18.50 -13.81 15.16
CA GLU A 397 -19.29 -13.66 13.93
C GLU A 397 -19.88 -12.24 13.81
N LYS A 398 -20.46 -11.72 14.89
CA LYS A 398 -20.98 -10.35 14.93
C LYS A 398 -19.87 -9.32 14.71
N SER A 399 -18.71 -9.52 15.32
CA SER A 399 -17.54 -8.64 15.17
C SER A 399 -17.00 -8.65 13.75
N PHE A 400 -16.88 -9.83 13.15
CA PHE A 400 -16.47 -10.03 11.76
C PHE A 400 -17.39 -9.28 10.79
N ASN A 401 -18.70 -9.48 10.91
CA ASN A 401 -19.68 -8.81 10.06
C ASN A 401 -19.74 -7.30 10.31
N SER A 402 -19.57 -6.85 11.57
CA SER A 402 -19.52 -5.43 11.91
C SER A 402 -18.32 -4.73 11.29
N LEU A 403 -17.13 -5.36 11.28
CA LEU A 403 -15.95 -4.82 10.61
C LEU A 403 -16.14 -4.74 9.09
N LYS A 404 -16.72 -5.77 8.47
CA LYS A 404 -17.07 -5.72 7.04
C LYS A 404 -17.97 -4.52 6.73
N GLN A 405 -19.07 -4.36 7.49
CA GLN A 405 -20.01 -3.26 7.28
C GLN A 405 -19.38 -1.89 7.53
N ALA A 406 -18.52 -1.75 8.54
CA ALA A 406 -17.83 -0.50 8.83
C ALA A 406 -16.87 -0.08 7.68
N LEU A 407 -16.21 -1.04 7.03
CA LEU A 407 -15.35 -0.77 5.89
C LEU A 407 -16.13 -0.39 4.62
N ILE A 408 -17.33 -0.95 4.42
CA ILE A 408 -18.20 -0.58 3.29
C ILE A 408 -18.81 0.81 3.48
N THR A 409 -19.26 1.10 4.71
CA THR A 409 -19.93 2.36 5.06
C THR A 409 -18.95 3.43 5.55
N SER A 410 -17.65 3.24 5.27
CA SER A 410 -16.59 4.14 5.71
C SER A 410 -16.83 5.55 5.17
N PRO A 411 -16.76 6.59 6.03
CA PRO A 411 -16.93 7.96 5.59
C PRO A 411 -15.73 8.41 4.75
N VAL A 412 -15.94 9.47 3.99
CA VAL A 412 -14.84 10.21 3.35
C VAL A 412 -14.04 10.92 4.44
N LEU A 413 -12.75 10.62 4.53
CA LEU A 413 -11.85 11.35 5.42
C LEU A 413 -11.34 12.59 4.70
N THR A 414 -11.54 13.75 5.28
CA THR A 414 -11.11 15.01 4.68
C THR A 414 -9.65 15.28 5.00
N TYR A 415 -8.94 15.90 4.04
CA TYR A 415 -7.54 16.27 4.25
C TYR A 415 -7.38 17.28 5.40
N PRO A 416 -6.31 17.17 6.20
CA PRO A 416 -6.04 18.10 7.28
C PRO A 416 -5.68 19.49 6.73
N ARG A 417 -6.41 20.52 7.15
CA ARG A 417 -6.16 21.92 6.78
C ARG A 417 -5.38 22.66 7.85
N THR A 418 -4.29 23.31 7.46
CA THR A 418 -3.41 23.97 8.42
C THR A 418 -3.97 25.30 8.94
N ASP A 419 -4.91 25.91 8.24
CA ASP A 419 -5.56 27.18 8.58
C ASP A 419 -6.81 27.01 9.48
N LYS A 420 -7.21 25.78 9.79
CA LYS A 420 -8.40 25.47 10.58
C LYS A 420 -8.04 24.88 11.94
N GLU A 421 -8.86 25.19 12.92
CA GLU A 421 -8.76 24.63 14.26
C GLU A 421 -9.18 23.15 14.24
N PHE A 422 -8.33 22.30 14.81
CA PHE A 422 -8.64 20.89 15.01
C PHE A 422 -9.59 20.70 16.19
N ILE A 423 -10.51 19.75 16.06
CA ILE A 423 -11.43 19.33 17.10
C ILE A 423 -11.10 17.87 17.42
N LEU A 424 -10.78 17.60 18.67
CA LEU A 424 -10.51 16.26 19.16
C LEU A 424 -11.65 15.84 20.09
N ASP A 425 -12.42 14.84 19.70
CA ASP A 425 -13.37 14.15 20.59
C ASP A 425 -12.73 12.91 21.15
N THR A 426 -12.83 12.70 22.47
CA THR A 426 -12.33 11.50 23.14
C THR A 426 -13.43 10.84 23.93
N ASP A 427 -13.43 9.51 23.96
CA ASP A 427 -14.40 8.70 24.70
C ASP A 427 -13.68 7.48 25.29
N ALA A 428 -14.02 7.10 26.52
CA ALA A 428 -13.53 5.90 27.16
C ALA A 428 -14.66 4.96 27.56
N SER A 429 -14.45 3.67 27.29
CA SER A 429 -15.32 2.60 27.78
C SER A 429 -14.57 1.73 28.79
N ASN A 430 -15.29 0.78 29.39
CA ASN A 430 -14.65 -0.19 30.28
C ASN A 430 -13.59 -1.05 29.58
N GLU A 431 -13.69 -1.19 28.26
CA GLU A 431 -12.93 -2.16 27.48
C GLU A 431 -11.88 -1.53 26.55
N GLY A 432 -12.03 -0.25 26.22
CA GLY A 432 -11.23 0.44 25.20
C GLY A 432 -11.46 1.95 25.21
N ILE A 433 -10.54 2.68 24.59
CA ILE A 433 -10.60 4.12 24.37
C ILE A 433 -10.70 4.42 22.89
N GLY A 434 -11.34 5.55 22.55
CA GLY A 434 -11.51 6.01 21.19
C GLY A 434 -11.37 7.52 21.08
N ALA A 435 -11.03 7.99 19.89
CA ALA A 435 -11.08 9.40 19.55
C ALA A 435 -11.42 9.65 18.09
N VAL A 436 -11.97 10.82 17.83
CA VAL A 436 -12.24 11.35 16.50
C VAL A 436 -11.52 12.68 16.37
N LEU A 437 -10.67 12.80 15.36
CA LEU A 437 -10.08 14.08 14.96
C LEU A 437 -10.89 14.64 13.80
N SER A 438 -11.41 15.85 13.95
CA SER A 438 -12.23 16.54 12.96
C SER A 438 -11.83 18.01 12.80
N GLN A 439 -12.28 18.63 11.72
CA GLN A 439 -12.15 20.07 11.49
C GLN A 439 -13.47 20.64 11.01
N LYS A 440 -13.74 21.90 11.38
CA LYS A 440 -14.89 22.63 10.86
C LYS A 440 -14.54 23.28 9.53
N ILE A 441 -15.10 22.77 8.44
CA ILE A 441 -14.91 23.30 7.08
C ILE A 441 -16.25 23.92 6.65
N GLY A 442 -16.29 25.26 6.63
CA GLY A 442 -17.54 26.00 6.44
C GLY A 442 -18.49 25.79 7.63
N ASN A 443 -19.70 25.28 7.34
CA ASN A 443 -20.72 24.97 8.35
C ASN A 443 -20.74 23.50 8.77
N GLU A 444 -19.88 22.67 8.19
CA GLU A 444 -19.85 21.23 8.45
C GLU A 444 -18.60 20.85 9.24
N GLU A 445 -18.77 19.84 10.10
CA GLU A 445 -17.66 19.23 10.81
C GLU A 445 -17.27 17.96 10.06
N CYS A 446 -16.06 17.96 9.50
CA CYS A 446 -15.53 16.90 8.66
C CYS A 446 -14.48 16.10 9.43
N VAL A 447 -14.54 14.77 9.31
CA VAL A 447 -13.63 13.88 10.03
C VAL A 447 -12.33 13.72 9.26
N ILE A 448 -11.21 13.82 9.97
CA ILE A 448 -9.85 13.65 9.42
C ILE A 448 -9.34 12.24 9.71
N ALA A 449 -9.51 11.77 10.95
CA ALA A 449 -9.05 10.44 11.34
C ALA A 449 -9.76 9.93 12.59
N TYR A 450 -9.92 8.60 12.65
CA TYR A 450 -10.35 7.88 13.86
C TYR A 450 -9.15 7.24 14.57
N PHE A 451 -9.19 7.25 15.90
CA PHE A 451 -8.27 6.53 16.76
C PHE A 451 -9.06 5.60 17.68
N SER A 452 -8.50 4.42 17.93
CA SER A 452 -9.01 3.53 18.97
C SER A 452 -7.90 2.65 19.52
N LYS A 453 -8.00 2.31 20.80
CA LYS A 453 -7.07 1.41 21.47
C LYS A 453 -7.79 0.59 22.55
N SER A 454 -7.55 -0.72 22.56
CA SER A 454 -8.01 -1.58 23.65
C SER A 454 -7.24 -1.34 24.94
N LEU A 455 -7.93 -1.36 26.08
CA LEU A 455 -7.30 -1.22 27.40
C LEU A 455 -6.59 -2.52 27.81
N GLY A 456 -5.35 -2.38 28.29
CA GLY A 456 -4.57 -3.45 28.91
C GLY A 456 -5.17 -3.92 30.24
N LYS A 457 -4.70 -5.05 30.76
CA LYS A 457 -5.25 -5.67 32.00
C LYS A 457 -5.31 -4.68 33.17
N SER A 458 -4.21 -3.96 33.42
CA SER A 458 -4.12 -2.98 34.51
C SER A 458 -4.95 -1.72 34.24
N GLU A 459 -5.07 -1.31 32.98
CA GLU A 459 -5.81 -0.10 32.58
C GLU A 459 -7.34 -0.30 32.69
N ARG A 460 -7.83 -1.54 32.56
CA ARG A 460 -9.26 -1.86 32.75
C ARG A 460 -9.73 -1.65 34.20
N ASN A 461 -8.82 -1.77 35.16
CA ASN A 461 -9.12 -1.57 36.58
C ASN A 461 -9.10 -0.09 36.98
N TYR A 462 -8.79 0.82 36.05
CA TYR A 462 -8.83 2.26 36.33
C TYR A 462 -10.27 2.74 36.56
N CYS A 463 -10.43 3.72 37.44
CA CYS A 463 -11.71 4.42 37.57
C CYS A 463 -12.05 5.18 36.28
N VAL A 464 -13.33 5.48 36.08
CA VAL A 464 -13.83 6.17 34.87
C VAL A 464 -13.02 7.42 34.54
N THR A 465 -12.77 8.29 35.52
CA THR A 465 -11.96 9.50 35.34
C THR A 465 -10.55 9.22 34.83
N ARG A 466 -9.90 8.14 35.28
CA ARG A 466 -8.56 7.75 34.81
C ARG A 466 -8.61 7.14 33.41
N LYS A 467 -9.67 6.42 33.05
CA LYS A 467 -9.86 5.88 31.70
C LYS A 467 -10.07 7.01 30.69
N GLU A 468 -10.91 7.99 31.02
CA GLU A 468 -11.14 9.18 30.19
C GLU A 468 -9.87 10.02 30.02
N LEU A 469 -9.12 10.24 31.11
CA LEU A 469 -7.83 10.93 31.03
C LEU A 469 -6.82 10.18 30.16
N LEU A 470 -6.78 8.84 30.27
CA LEU A 470 -5.94 7.99 29.43
C LEU A 470 -6.36 8.09 27.95
N ALA A 471 -7.67 8.16 27.67
CA ALA A 471 -8.18 8.37 26.31
C ALA A 471 -7.64 9.66 25.71
N ILE A 472 -7.68 10.77 26.47
CA ILE A 472 -7.12 12.06 26.05
C ILE A 472 -5.62 11.94 25.77
N VAL A 473 -4.85 11.45 26.74
CA VAL A 473 -3.37 11.36 26.61
C VAL A 473 -2.97 10.53 25.41
N LYS A 474 -3.58 9.35 25.23
CA LYS A 474 -3.24 8.45 24.12
C LYS A 474 -3.68 9.00 22.77
N SER A 475 -4.79 9.72 22.73
CA SER A 475 -5.27 10.36 21.50
C SER A 475 -4.39 11.53 21.09
N ILE A 476 -3.95 12.34 22.06
CA ILE A 476 -2.99 13.43 21.83
C ILE A 476 -1.64 12.88 21.37
N GLU A 477 -1.12 11.81 22.00
CA GLU A 477 0.09 11.13 21.56
C GLU A 477 -0.04 10.60 20.13
N HIS A 478 -1.19 10.02 19.77
CA HIS A 478 -1.44 9.49 18.45
C HIS A 478 -1.54 10.60 17.38
N PHE A 479 -2.28 11.66 17.66
CA PHE A 479 -2.49 12.81 16.77
C PHE A 479 -1.43 13.91 16.95
N HIS A 480 -0.31 13.61 17.62
CA HIS A 480 0.76 14.58 17.89
C HIS A 480 1.20 15.31 16.62
N HIS A 481 1.37 14.60 15.51
CA HIS A 481 1.78 15.14 14.22
C HIS A 481 0.82 16.20 13.65
N TYR A 482 -0.48 16.14 14.01
CA TYR A 482 -1.44 17.18 13.64
C TYR A 482 -1.52 18.30 14.68
N LEU A 483 -1.51 17.96 15.97
CA LEU A 483 -1.87 18.88 17.05
C LEU A 483 -0.71 19.72 17.59
N TYR A 484 0.51 19.19 17.52
CA TYR A 484 1.67 19.86 18.10
C TYR A 484 1.94 21.20 17.42
N GLY A 485 2.10 22.26 18.23
CA GLY A 485 2.35 23.62 17.74
C GLY A 485 1.10 24.34 17.22
N ARG A 486 -0.12 23.86 17.53
CA ARG A 486 -1.38 24.43 17.02
C ARG A 486 -2.44 24.58 18.09
N LYS A 487 -3.38 25.50 17.89
CA LYS A 487 -4.58 25.54 18.74
C LYS A 487 -5.57 24.45 18.34
N PHE A 488 -6.15 23.76 19.31
CA PHE A 488 -7.18 22.76 19.08
C PHE A 488 -8.21 22.71 20.22
N LEU A 489 -9.42 22.31 19.87
CA LEU A 489 -10.55 22.14 20.78
C LEU A 489 -10.64 20.67 21.20
N LEU A 490 -10.45 20.39 22.48
CA LEU A 490 -10.71 19.07 23.06
C LEU A 490 -12.14 19.03 23.62
N ARG A 491 -12.96 18.11 23.10
CA ARG A 491 -14.31 17.86 23.60
C ARG A 491 -14.35 16.52 24.32
N THR A 492 -14.78 16.56 25.57
CA THR A 492 -15.01 15.38 26.41
C THR A 492 -16.32 15.60 27.17
N ASP A 493 -17.08 14.53 27.34
CA ASP A 493 -18.30 14.52 28.14
C ASP A 493 -18.02 14.38 29.65
N HIS A 494 -16.78 14.08 30.04
CA HIS A 494 -16.42 13.90 31.44
C HIS A 494 -16.02 15.21 32.12
N ALA A 495 -16.99 15.89 32.73
CA ALA A 495 -16.83 17.21 33.37
C ALA A 495 -15.69 17.27 34.42
N SER A 496 -15.38 16.15 35.09
CA SER A 496 -14.32 16.07 36.10
C SER A 496 -12.93 16.40 35.56
N LEU A 497 -12.70 16.24 34.24
CA LEU A 497 -11.40 16.48 33.62
C LEU A 497 -11.09 17.96 33.45
N ARG A 498 -12.12 18.82 33.37
CA ARG A 498 -11.95 20.28 33.38
C ARG A 498 -11.27 20.75 34.66
N TRP A 499 -11.63 20.15 35.79
CA TRP A 499 -11.05 20.47 37.09
C TRP A 499 -9.62 19.93 37.23
N LEU A 500 -9.34 18.78 36.62
CA LEU A 500 -8.07 18.07 36.72
C LEU A 500 -6.87 18.85 36.13
N LEU A 501 -7.08 19.70 35.12
CA LEU A 501 -6.03 20.59 34.57
C LEU A 501 -5.63 21.71 35.55
N ASN A 502 -6.56 22.13 36.40
CA ASN A 502 -6.39 23.19 37.40
C ASN A 502 -6.02 22.64 38.78
N PHE A 503 -5.84 21.32 38.90
CA PHE A 503 -5.46 20.68 40.15
C PHE A 503 -4.04 21.09 40.54
N ARG A 504 -3.87 21.60 41.76
CA ARG A 504 -2.62 22.25 42.21
C ARG A 504 -1.50 21.27 42.54
N GLU A 505 -1.83 20.06 42.99
CA GLU A 505 -0.86 19.05 43.42
C GLU A 505 -1.20 17.65 42.88
N PRO A 506 -1.10 17.43 41.56
CA PRO A 506 -1.27 16.08 41.03
C PRO A 506 -0.05 15.21 41.40
N GLU A 507 -0.29 13.99 41.87
CA GLU A 507 0.76 13.03 42.23
C GLU A 507 0.82 11.81 41.29
N GLY A 508 2.00 11.20 41.21
CA GLY A 508 2.23 9.92 40.51
C GLY A 508 1.90 9.94 39.01
N GLN A 509 1.14 8.94 38.55
CA GLN A 509 0.82 8.76 37.13
C GLN A 509 -0.02 9.92 36.55
N ILE A 510 -0.92 10.49 37.35
CA ILE A 510 -1.80 11.59 36.95
C ILE A 510 -0.99 12.86 36.74
N ALA A 511 0.01 13.13 37.59
CA ALA A 511 0.97 14.22 37.41
C ALA A 511 1.70 14.13 36.08
N ARG A 512 2.20 12.93 35.74
CA ARG A 512 2.91 12.69 34.47
C ARG A 512 1.99 12.90 33.26
N TRP A 513 0.74 12.46 33.33
CA TRP A 513 -0.23 12.63 32.25
C TRP A 513 -0.64 14.09 32.08
N ILE A 514 -0.88 14.81 33.18
CA ILE A 514 -1.12 16.26 33.16
C ILE A 514 0.11 16.98 32.60
N GLN A 515 1.32 16.60 32.99
CA GLN A 515 2.54 17.17 32.46
C GLN A 515 2.69 16.92 30.96
N ASN A 516 2.35 15.74 30.45
CA ASN A 516 2.35 15.48 29.00
C ASN A 516 1.34 16.37 28.27
N CYS A 517 0.12 16.52 28.79
CA CYS A 517 -0.89 17.43 28.25
C CYS A 517 -0.46 18.91 28.35
N LYS A 518 0.27 19.28 29.40
CA LYS A 518 0.81 20.64 29.62
C LYS A 518 2.02 20.93 28.74
N ASN A 519 2.92 19.97 28.54
CA ASN A 519 4.09 20.10 27.65
C ASN A 519 3.66 20.29 26.20
N MET A 520 2.55 19.67 25.82
CA MET A 520 1.89 19.93 24.54
C MET A 520 1.44 21.38 24.40
N THR A 521 1.12 22.08 25.50
CA THR A 521 0.61 23.46 25.56
C THR A 521 1.63 24.51 26.04
N SER A 522 2.83 24.11 26.48
CA SER A 522 3.77 25.00 27.17
C SER A 522 4.65 25.81 26.21
N LYS A 523 4.83 27.09 26.57
CA LYS A 523 5.71 28.09 25.94
C LYS A 523 7.16 27.60 25.85
N SER A 524 7.81 27.76 24.69
CA SER A 524 9.28 27.81 24.66
C SER A 524 9.74 29.11 25.33
N SER A 525 10.86 29.05 26.05
CA SER A 525 11.46 30.17 26.79
C SER A 525 11.88 31.39 25.93
N THR A 526 11.62 31.35 24.62
CA THR A 526 11.97 32.38 23.64
C THR A 526 10.77 32.99 22.90
N ALA A 527 9.53 32.50 23.09
CA ALA A 527 8.34 33.01 22.39
C ALA A 527 7.30 33.60 23.37
N ARG A 528 6.80 34.81 23.08
CA ARG A 528 5.79 35.52 23.89
C ARG A 528 4.36 34.94 23.78
N GLU A 529 4.12 33.96 22.91
CA GLU A 529 2.83 33.29 22.72
C GLU A 529 2.92 31.77 22.99
N PRO A 530 1.86 31.12 23.50
CA PRO A 530 1.85 29.66 23.70
C PRO A 530 1.98 28.95 22.34
N LEU A 531 2.86 27.94 22.27
CA LEU A 531 3.11 27.18 21.04
C LEU A 531 1.87 26.38 20.58
N THR A 532 1.01 25.97 21.51
CA THR A 532 -0.21 25.18 21.27
C THR A 532 -1.23 25.61 22.34
N GLU A 533 -2.50 25.83 22.00
CA GLU A 533 -3.54 26.18 22.96
C GLU A 533 -4.65 25.12 22.92
N MET A 534 -4.87 24.43 24.05
CA MET A 534 -5.93 23.42 24.17
C MET A 534 -7.13 24.03 24.89
N GLN A 535 -8.27 24.14 24.22
CA GLN A 535 -9.53 24.57 24.85
C GLN A 535 -10.39 23.35 25.17
N MET A 536 -10.82 23.19 26.43
CA MET A 536 -11.71 22.08 26.84
C MET A 536 -13.17 22.54 26.93
N ARG A 537 -14.06 21.94 26.12
CA ARG A 537 -15.52 22.17 26.21
C ARG A 537 -16.30 20.90 26.53
N SER A 538 -17.26 21.00 27.45
CA SER A 538 -18.25 19.95 27.73
C SER A 538 -19.38 20.04 26.70
N LEU A 539 -19.83 18.89 26.19
CA LEU A 539 -21.06 18.79 25.42
C LEU A 539 -22.25 18.87 26.38
N GLU A 540 -22.72 20.08 26.69
CA GLU A 540 -23.76 20.33 27.71
C GLU A 540 -25.19 19.87 27.33
N ASP A 541 -25.38 18.96 26.36
CA ASP A 541 -26.74 18.59 25.95
C ASP A 541 -26.87 17.20 25.28
N PRO A 542 -27.50 16.20 25.93
CA PRO A 542 -27.82 14.89 25.35
C PRO A 542 -28.72 14.97 24.11
N VAL A 543 -29.47 16.06 23.92
CA VAL A 543 -30.33 16.26 22.75
C VAL A 543 -29.50 16.76 21.55
N LYS A 544 -28.45 17.57 21.80
CA LYS A 544 -27.48 17.95 20.76
C LYS A 544 -26.58 16.79 20.35
N ARG A 545 -26.37 15.80 21.23
CA ARG A 545 -25.72 14.50 20.94
C ARG A 545 -26.46 13.76 19.82
N ILE A 546 -27.78 13.57 19.94
CA ILE A 546 -28.58 12.89 18.90
C ILE A 546 -28.72 13.79 17.67
N ALA A 547 -28.85 15.10 17.81
CA ALA A 547 -29.00 16.01 16.68
C ALA A 547 -27.71 16.19 15.85
N SER A 548 -26.51 16.15 16.44
CA SER A 548 -25.24 16.18 15.68
C SER A 548 -24.90 14.82 15.07
N ILE A 549 -25.14 13.73 15.81
CA ILE A 549 -24.98 12.34 15.34
C ILE A 549 -25.98 12.04 14.21
N ALA A 550 -27.23 12.50 14.30
CA ALA A 550 -28.24 12.36 13.25
C ALA A 550 -28.05 13.34 12.08
N ARG A 551 -27.47 14.54 12.30
CA ARG A 551 -27.10 15.45 11.19
C ARG A 551 -25.94 14.91 10.36
N MET A 552 -24.99 14.21 10.98
CA MET A 552 -23.92 13.49 10.26
C MET A 552 -24.42 12.27 9.49
N GLN A 553 -25.48 11.59 9.97
CA GLN A 553 -26.13 10.49 9.21
C GLN A 553 -27.09 10.98 8.11
N ARG A 554 -27.88 12.05 8.31
CA ARG A 554 -28.91 12.51 7.35
C ARG A 554 -28.35 13.04 6.02
N LYS A 555 -27.14 13.61 6.02
CA LYS A 555 -26.55 14.18 4.79
C LYS A 555 -26.03 13.13 3.79
N SER A 556 -25.88 11.87 4.20
CA SER A 556 -25.63 10.74 3.29
C SER A 556 -26.93 10.20 2.64
N SER A 557 -28.08 10.37 3.30
CA SER A 557 -29.37 9.87 2.82
C SER A 557 -30.17 10.87 1.95
N GLU A 558 -29.85 12.17 1.98
CA GLU A 558 -30.58 13.20 1.21
C GLU A 558 -30.19 13.30 -0.27
N TRP A 559 -29.15 12.58 -0.73
CA TRP A 559 -28.81 12.45 -2.17
C TRP A 559 -29.57 11.34 -2.91
N LYS A 560 -30.48 10.62 -2.24
CA LYS A 560 -31.32 9.56 -2.86
C LYS A 560 -32.77 9.97 -3.16
N ARG A 561 -33.10 11.27 -3.12
CA ARG A 561 -34.49 11.75 -3.32
C ARG A 561 -34.68 12.88 -4.35
N THR A 562 -33.76 13.02 -5.30
CA THR A 562 -34.00 13.85 -6.49
C THR A 562 -33.80 13.04 -7.77
N PHE A 563 -34.92 12.43 -8.17
CA PHE A 563 -35.36 11.98 -9.49
C PHE A 563 -34.68 10.78 -10.19
N PRO A 564 -35.49 9.98 -10.90
CA PRO A 564 -36.64 9.16 -10.47
C PRO A 564 -36.22 7.72 -10.15
#